data_AF-A0A1I0CM84-F1
#
_entry.id   AF-A0A1I0CM84-F1
#
_cell.length_a   1.000
_cell.length_b   1.000
_cell.length_c   1.000
_cell.angle_alpha   90.00
_cell.angle_beta   90.00
_cell.angle_gamma   90.00
#
_symmetry.space_group_name_H-M   'P 1'
#
loop_
_entity.id
_entity.type
_entity.pdbx_description
1 polymer ?
#
loop_
_entity_poly.entity_id
_entity_poly.type
_entity_poly.pdbx_seq_one_letter_code
_entity_poly.pdbx_strand_id
1 'polypeptide(L)'
;MKRTLILLIAAVALSGCATTSGYEKKLALFYGISEIDLIMLLGTPQQVYEAGGRKFLTYSFSKSVMVPAGEGSIENTKSCQTTF
;
A
#
# COMPACT_ATOMS: atom_id res chain seq x y z
N MET A 1 -9.63 -34.35 -18.72
CA MET A 1 -9.41 -34.39 -17.25
C MET A 1 -8.05 -33.80 -16.85
N LYS A 2 -6.92 -34.25 -17.42
CA LYS A 2 -5.58 -33.72 -17.08
C LYS A 2 -5.40 -32.21 -17.36
N ARG A 3 -5.97 -31.75 -18.48
CA ARG A 3 -5.92 -30.34 -18.93
C ARG A 3 -6.74 -29.39 -18.05
N THR A 4 -7.86 -29.89 -17.53
CA THR A 4 -8.75 -29.16 -16.61
C THR A 4 -8.10 -28.96 -15.24
N LEU A 5 -7.34 -29.95 -14.76
CA LEU A 5 -6.58 -29.85 -13.50
C LEU A 5 -5.51 -28.75 -13.56
N ILE A 6 -4.79 -28.66 -14.69
CA ILE A 6 -3.75 -27.64 -14.90
C ILE A 6 -4.35 -26.22 -14.89
N LEU A 7 -5.51 -26.03 -15.51
CA LEU A 7 -6.21 -24.74 -15.50
C LEU A 7 -6.66 -24.33 -14.09
N LEU A 8 -7.06 -25.30 -13.27
CA LEU A 8 -7.51 -25.05 -11.90
C LEU A 8 -6.34 -24.67 -10.99
N ILE A 9 -5.19 -25.34 -11.13
CA ILE A 9 -3.96 -25.00 -10.41
C ILE A 9 -3.45 -23.60 -10.80
N ALA A 10 -3.51 -23.27 -12.10
CA ALA A 10 -3.15 -21.94 -12.57
C ALA A 10 -4.07 -20.86 -11.96
N ALA A 11 -5.38 -21.08 -11.94
CA ALA A 11 -6.33 -20.12 -11.35
C ALA A 11 -6.08 -19.86 -9.85
N VAL A 12 -5.70 -20.89 -9.09
CA VAL A 12 -5.34 -20.75 -7.67
C VAL A 12 -4.01 -20.03 -7.47
N ALA A 13 -3.05 -20.20 -8.38
CA ALA A 13 -1.77 -19.47 -8.31
C ALA A 13 -1.93 -17.96 -8.55
N LEU A 14 -2.88 -17.54 -9.40
CA LEU A 14 -3.13 -16.12 -9.68
C LEU A 14 -3.92 -15.38 -8.58
N SER A 15 -4.62 -16.07 -7.67
CA SER A 15 -5.36 -15.41 -6.58
C SER A 15 -4.47 -14.90 -5.44
N GLY A 16 -3.16 -15.23 -5.45
CA GLY A 16 -2.20 -14.80 -4.43
C GLY A 16 -1.59 -13.41 -4.63
N CYS A 17 -1.99 -12.64 -5.64
CA CYS A 17 -1.33 -11.37 -5.99
C CYS A 17 -1.71 -10.16 -5.10
N ALA A 18 -2.68 -10.30 -4.18
CA ALA A 18 -3.10 -9.21 -3.29
C ALA A 18 -2.46 -9.33 -1.90
N THR A 19 -1.20 -8.89 -1.75
CA THR A 19 -0.53 -8.80 -0.43
C THR A 19 -1.04 -7.59 0.36
N THR A 20 -2.25 -7.68 0.92
CA THR A 20 -2.81 -6.67 1.85
C THR A 20 -2.34 -6.88 3.29
N SER A 21 -1.98 -8.12 3.66
CA SER A 21 -1.70 -8.51 5.05
C SER A 21 -0.54 -7.73 5.71
N GLY A 22 0.45 -7.29 4.94
CA GLY A 22 1.58 -6.50 5.46
C GLY A 22 1.23 -5.05 5.79
N TYR A 23 0.17 -4.50 5.18
CA TYR A 23 -0.22 -3.10 5.36
C TYR A 23 -1.01 -2.92 6.66
N GLU A 24 -2.01 -3.76 6.91
CA GLU A 24 -2.84 -3.70 8.14
C GLU A 24 -2.00 -3.79 9.41
N LYS A 25 -0.96 -4.63 9.44
CA LYS A 25 -0.02 -4.73 10.55
C LYS A 25 0.73 -3.43 10.84
N LYS A 26 0.99 -2.62 9.83
CA LYS A 26 1.65 -1.31 9.99
C LYS A 26 0.67 -0.26 10.52
N LEU A 27 -0.59 -0.27 10.04
CA LEU A 27 -1.62 0.62 10.60
C LEU A 27 -1.97 0.28 12.04
N ALA A 28 -1.87 -1.01 12.40
CA ALA A 28 -2.17 -1.45 13.75
C ALA A 28 -1.31 -0.77 14.82
N LEU A 29 -0.11 -0.31 14.46
CA LEU A 29 0.80 0.40 15.36
C LEU A 29 0.29 1.79 15.76
N PHE A 30 -0.64 2.36 14.99
CA PHE A 30 -1.20 3.69 15.26
C PHE A 30 -2.55 3.64 15.98
N TYR A 31 -3.07 2.45 16.33
CA TYR A 31 -4.30 2.37 17.12
C TYR A 31 -4.04 2.82 18.56
N GLY A 32 -4.83 3.79 19.03
CA GLY A 32 -4.83 4.25 20.42
C GLY A 32 -3.74 5.25 20.79
N ILE A 33 -2.88 5.67 19.85
CA ILE A 33 -1.94 6.75 20.10
C ILE A 33 -2.63 8.12 20.02
N SER A 34 -2.08 9.10 20.74
CA SER A 34 -2.63 10.46 20.73
C SER A 34 -2.35 11.16 19.39
N GLU A 35 -3.13 12.20 19.09
CA GLU A 35 -2.93 13.01 17.89
C GLU A 35 -1.52 13.63 17.86
N ILE A 36 -1.03 14.13 18.99
CA ILE A 36 0.28 14.79 19.06
C ILE A 36 1.42 13.79 18.79
N ASP A 37 1.30 12.55 19.29
CA ASP A 37 2.29 11.49 19.07
C ASP A 37 2.29 11.03 17.61
N LEU A 38 1.11 10.93 16.99
CA LEU A 38 0.98 10.59 15.57
C LEU A 38 1.65 11.68 14.71
N ILE A 39 1.45 12.96 15.03
CA ILE A 39 2.07 14.09 14.32
C ILE A 39 3.59 14.11 14.52
N MET A 40 4.07 13.81 15.73
CA MET A 40 5.53 13.71 15.97
C MET A 40 6.16 12.56 15.19
N LEU A 41 5.44 11.45 15.02
CA LEU A 41 5.95 10.25 14.37
C LEU A 41 5.89 10.32 12.83
N LEU A 42 4.80 10.86 12.27
CA LEU A 42 4.56 10.91 10.82
C LEU A 42 4.80 12.29 10.20
N GLY A 43 4.94 13.32 11.01
CA GLY A 43 5.02 14.72 10.59
C GLY A 43 3.64 15.38 10.46
N THR A 44 3.61 16.55 9.82
CA THR A 44 2.37 17.31 9.62
C THR A 44 1.45 16.60 8.61
N PRO A 45 0.16 16.42 8.92
CA PRO A 45 -0.79 15.80 8.00
C PRO A 45 -0.99 16.67 6.75
N GLN A 46 -1.25 16.02 5.62
CA GLN A 46 -1.50 16.72 4.35
C GLN A 46 -2.87 17.35 4.32
N GLN A 47 -3.85 16.69 4.93
CA GLN A 47 -5.21 17.18 5.06
C GLN A 47 -5.75 16.83 6.44
N VAL A 48 -6.59 17.73 6.95
CA VAL A 48 -7.33 17.56 8.18
C VAL A 48 -8.77 17.93 7.87
N TYR A 49 -9.71 17.04 8.18
CA TYR A 49 -11.13 17.33 8.03
C TYR A 49 -11.92 16.83 9.23
N GLU A 50 -13.01 17.52 9.53
CA GLU A 50 -13.89 17.19 10.64
C GLU A 50 -15.26 16.77 10.10
N ALA A 51 -15.73 15.61 10.54
CA ALA A 51 -17.03 15.07 10.15
C ALA A 51 -17.66 14.31 11.31
N GLY A 52 -18.92 14.62 11.63
CA GLY A 52 -19.68 13.92 12.66
C GLY A 52 -19.02 13.94 14.04
N GLY A 53 -18.43 15.08 14.43
CA GLY A 53 -17.75 15.26 15.72
C GLY A 53 -16.41 14.53 15.84
N ARG A 54 -15.88 14.00 14.73
CA ARG A 54 -14.59 13.31 14.68
C ARG A 54 -13.65 14.05 13.74
N LYS A 55 -12.37 14.09 14.12
CA LYS A 55 -11.29 14.68 13.34
C LYS A 55 -10.50 13.58 12.63
N PHE A 56 -10.24 13.80 11.35
CA PHE A 56 -9.53 12.86 10.49
C PHE A 56 -8.25 13.52 9.97
N LEU A 57 -7.14 12.79 10.06
CA LEU A 57 -5.82 13.22 9.60
C LEU A 57 -5.41 12.33 8.43
N THR A 58 -5.07 12.94 7.29
CA THR A 58 -4.70 12.20 6.07
C THR A 58 -3.21 12.30 5.81
N TYR A 59 -2.60 11.12 5.63
CA TYR A 59 -1.20 10.96 5.24
C TYR A 59 -1.11 10.10 3.98
N SER A 60 -0.33 10.57 3.00
CA SER A 60 -0.01 9.85 1.77
C SER A 60 1.50 9.64 1.70
N PHE A 61 1.91 8.38 1.57
CA PHE A 61 3.31 7.98 1.46
C PHE A 61 3.55 7.33 0.11
N SER A 62 4.30 8.00 -0.77
CA SER A 62 4.76 7.41 -2.04
C SER A 62 6.15 6.83 -1.86
N LYS A 63 6.31 5.51 -2.02
CA LYS A 63 7.64 4.88 -2.12
C LYS A 63 8.02 4.74 -3.59
N SER A 64 8.93 5.59 -4.06
CA SER A 64 9.64 5.34 -5.32
C SER A 64 10.74 4.32 -5.06
N VAL A 65 10.64 3.13 -5.66
CA VAL A 65 11.72 2.15 -5.62
C VAL A 65 12.59 2.40 -6.85
N MET A 66 13.83 2.84 -6.65
CA MET A 66 14.85 2.84 -7.71
C MET A 66 15.16 1.38 -8.02
N VAL A 67 14.63 0.88 -9.13
CA VAL A 67 15.04 -0.42 -9.66
C VAL A 67 16.37 -0.17 -10.38
N PRO A 68 17.49 -0.78 -9.97
CA PRO A 68 18.74 -0.64 -10.70
C PRO A 68 18.49 -1.12 -12.13
N ALA A 69 18.77 -0.25 -13.11
CA ALA A 69 18.66 -0.59 -14.51
C ALA A 69 19.67 -1.71 -14.80
N GLY A 70 19.18 -2.95 -14.86
CA GLY A 70 19.86 -4.00 -15.59
C GLY A 70 20.01 -3.54 -17.03
N GLU A 71 21.22 -3.67 -17.56
CA GLU A 71 21.66 -3.21 -18.87
C GLU A 71 20.58 -3.49 -19.93
N GLY A 72 19.90 -2.45 -20.41
CA GLY A 72 18.99 -2.55 -21.56
C GLY A 72 17.48 -2.39 -21.31
N SER A 73 17.03 -1.47 -20.46
CA SER A 73 15.65 -0.96 -20.63
C SER A 73 15.57 0.56 -20.48
N ILE A 74 15.20 1.17 -21.61
CA ILE A 74 14.81 2.56 -21.81
C ILE A 74 13.77 2.94 -20.74
N GLU A 75 14.02 4.10 -20.13
CA GLU A 75 13.21 4.83 -19.17
C GLU A 75 11.73 4.44 -19.18
N ASN A 76 11.33 3.66 -18.18
CA ASN A 76 9.92 3.53 -17.85
C ASN A 76 9.79 3.74 -16.35
N THR A 77 9.71 5.01 -15.96
CA THR A 77 9.28 5.44 -14.62
C THR A 77 7.86 4.93 -14.42
N LYS A 78 7.73 3.68 -13.96
CA LYS A 78 6.47 3.16 -13.47
C LYS A 78 6.22 3.87 -12.15
N SER A 79 5.50 4.99 -12.22
CA SER A 79 4.85 5.57 -11.04
C SER A 79 3.94 4.48 -10.48
N CYS A 80 4.32 3.89 -9.35
CA CYS A 80 3.43 3.02 -8.59
C CYS A 80 2.35 3.92 -7.97
N GLN A 81 1.37 4.29 -8.79
CA GLN A 81 0.20 5.01 -8.35
C GLN A 81 -0.75 3.97 -7.76
N THR A 82 -0.76 3.88 -6.42
CA THR A 82 -1.80 3.15 -5.69
C THR A 82 -3.10 3.91 -5.87
N THR A 83 -3.97 3.39 -6.74
CA THR A 83 -5.35 3.87 -6.89
C THR A 83 -6.26 2.97 -6.04
N PHE A 84 -7.11 3.60 -5.23
CA PHE A 84 -8.05 2.97 -4.28
C PHE A 84 -9.21 2.26 -4.98
#